data_AF-A0A1R1LV89-F1
#
_entry.id   AF-A0A1R1LV89-F1
#
_cell.length_a   1.000
_cell.length_b   1.000
_cell.length_c   1.000
_cell.angle_alpha   90.00
_cell.angle_beta   90.00
_cell.angle_gamma   90.00
#
_symmetry.space_group_name_H-M   'P 1'
#
loop_
_entity.id
_entity.type
_entity.pdbx_description
1 polymer ?
#
loop_
_entity_poly.entity_id
_entity_poly.type
_entity_poly.pdbx_seq_one_letter_code
_entity_poly.pdbx_strand_id
1 'polypeptide(L)'
;MLIIDCPWCGPRQETEFGYGGQAHVAYPEDPHALDDAAWAEYLFYRDNPKGIYAERWVHSVGCRRWFNALRDTHTYDIVAIYRMGEPRPDVASPNGPQDSELLQSTVVPGTPGSGASETSPEAGPELQPAATTTTTSTEGTGK
;
A
#
# COMPACT_ATOMS: atom_id res chain seq x y z
N MET A 1 14.16 -22.85 3.76
CA MET A 1 15.35 -22.14 3.29
C MET A 1 15.11 -21.77 1.83
N LEU A 2 14.62 -20.55 1.58
CA LEU A 2 14.37 -20.05 0.25
C LEU A 2 15.68 -19.85 -0.51
N ILE A 3 15.61 -20.01 -1.83
CA ILE A 3 16.67 -19.62 -2.75
C ILE A 3 16.22 -18.35 -3.45
N ILE A 4 16.94 -17.25 -3.22
CA ILE A 4 16.65 -15.94 -3.80
C ILE A 4 17.69 -15.65 -4.88
N ASP A 5 17.23 -15.35 -6.10
CA ASP A 5 18.10 -15.09 -7.24
C ASP A 5 18.52 -13.62 -7.29
N CYS A 6 19.67 -13.30 -6.71
CA CYS A 6 20.19 -11.94 -6.71
C CYS A 6 20.51 -11.50 -8.15
N PRO A 7 19.98 -10.36 -8.67
CA PRO A 7 20.19 -9.91 -10.05
C PRO A 7 21.66 -9.71 -10.47
N TRP A 8 22.58 -9.73 -9.50
CA TRP A 8 24.01 -9.54 -9.70
C TRP A 8 24.85 -10.74 -9.26
N CYS A 9 24.37 -11.57 -8.32
CA CYS A 9 25.16 -12.63 -7.70
C CYS A 9 24.60 -14.04 -7.95
N GLY A 10 23.44 -14.14 -8.61
CA GLY A 10 22.76 -15.40 -8.87
C GLY A 10 22.01 -15.95 -7.65
N PRO A 11 21.61 -17.23 -7.72
CA PRO A 11 20.88 -17.92 -6.66
C PRO A 11 21.69 -18.05 -5.37
N ARG A 12 21.11 -17.61 -4.24
CA ARG A 12 21.72 -17.66 -2.90
C ARG A 12 20.69 -18.03 -1.83
N GLN A 13 21.17 -18.44 -0.66
CA GLN A 13 20.30 -18.79 0.47
C GLN A 13 19.70 -17.53 1.11
N GLU A 14 18.45 -17.62 1.58
CA GLU A 14 17.71 -16.50 2.20
C GLU A 14 18.45 -15.82 3.35
N THR A 15 19.28 -16.55 4.08
CA THR A 15 20.07 -16.07 5.22
C THR A 15 21.16 -15.07 4.83
N GLU A 16 21.52 -14.98 3.54
CA GLU A 16 22.43 -13.94 3.03
C GLU A 16 21.74 -12.58 2.85
N PHE A 17 20.41 -12.52 2.95
CA PHE A 17 19.62 -11.34 2.62
C PHE A 17 18.93 -10.71 3.83
N GLY A 18 18.77 -9.39 3.78
CA GLY A 18 17.90 -8.64 4.68
C GLY A 18 16.53 -8.38 4.02
N TYR A 19 15.46 -8.58 4.78
CA TYR A 19 14.10 -8.28 4.34
C TYR A 19 13.76 -6.79 4.53
N GLY A 20 13.16 -6.16 3.52
CA GLY A 20 12.82 -4.73 3.56
C GLY A 20 11.34 -4.40 3.45
N GLY A 21 10.46 -5.39 3.58
CA GLY A 21 9.01 -5.19 3.51
C GLY A 21 8.53 -4.77 2.12
N GLN A 22 7.43 -4.03 2.07
CA GLN A 22 6.76 -3.62 0.85
C GLN A 22 7.69 -2.91 -0.14
N ALA A 23 7.58 -3.26 -1.42
CA ALA A 23 8.16 -2.51 -2.52
C ALA A 23 7.31 -1.30 -2.90
N HIS A 24 7.89 -0.37 -3.66
CA HIS A 24 7.17 0.77 -4.26
C HIS A 24 6.54 1.78 -3.30
N VAL A 25 6.96 1.79 -2.03
CA VAL A 25 6.64 2.88 -1.10
C VAL A 25 7.77 3.90 -1.15
N ALA A 26 7.56 4.96 -1.91
CA ALA A 26 8.51 6.07 -2.05
C ALA A 26 8.49 6.98 -0.81
N TYR A 27 9.63 7.60 -0.52
CA TYR A 27 9.66 8.70 0.44
C TYR A 27 8.86 9.89 -0.15
N PRO A 28 8.00 10.57 0.64
CA PRO A 28 7.29 11.75 0.17
C PRO A 28 8.27 12.83 -0.33
N GLU A 29 7.97 13.45 -1.46
CA GLU A 29 8.85 14.50 -2.03
C GLU A 29 8.98 15.71 -1.11
N ASP A 30 7.87 16.12 -0.49
CA ASP A 30 7.83 17.14 0.55
C ASP A 30 7.05 16.64 1.79
N PRO A 31 7.76 16.09 2.80
CA PRO A 31 7.14 15.63 4.04
C PRO A 31 6.45 16.72 4.85
N HIS A 32 6.86 18.00 4.70
CA HIS A 32 6.28 19.11 5.46
C HIS A 32 4.94 19.58 4.91
N ALA A 33 4.60 19.18 3.68
CA ALA A 33 3.30 19.44 3.07
C ALA A 33 2.23 18.40 3.48
N LEU A 34 2.61 17.30 4.13
CA LEU A 34 1.69 16.27 4.59
C LEU A 34 1.06 16.65 5.94
N ASP A 35 -0.19 16.24 6.15
CA ASP A 35 -0.79 16.24 7.47
C ASP A 35 -0.29 15.04 8.31
N ASP A 36 -0.58 15.07 9.60
CA ASP A 36 -0.13 14.03 10.54
C ASP A 36 -0.66 12.63 10.16
N ALA A 37 -1.85 12.55 9.55
CA ALA A 37 -2.45 11.29 9.15
C ALA A 37 -1.71 10.67 7.96
N ALA A 38 -1.48 11.44 6.89
CA ALA A 38 -0.71 10.99 5.72
C ALA A 38 0.75 10.68 6.09
N TRP A 39 1.34 11.45 7.01
CA TRP A 39 2.67 11.14 7.52
C TRP A 39 2.70 9.85 8.34
N ALA A 40 1.69 9.60 9.18
CA ALA A 40 1.56 8.35 9.91
C ALA A 40 1.38 7.15 8.98
N GLU A 41 0.63 7.28 7.88
CA GLU A 41 0.53 6.25 6.84
C GLU A 41 1.91 5.90 6.27
N TYR A 42 2.70 6.92 5.89
CA TYR A 42 4.06 6.70 5.41
C TYR A 42 4.98 6.04 6.45
N LEU A 43 4.89 6.43 7.72
CA LEU A 43 5.77 5.90 8.77
C LEU A 43 5.41 4.47 9.20
N PHE A 44 4.11 4.17 9.32
CA PHE A 44 3.66 2.99 10.05
C PHE A 44 2.84 1.99 9.23
N TYR A 45 2.27 2.38 8.08
CA TYR A 45 1.35 1.54 7.32
C TYR A 45 2.02 0.91 6.11
N ARG A 46 1.93 -0.42 6.00
CA ARG A 46 2.35 -1.18 4.82
C ARG A 46 1.32 -2.25 4.53
N ASP A 47 1.17 -2.59 3.25
CA ASP A 47 0.31 -3.69 2.85
C ASP A 47 0.85 -5.01 3.40
N ASN A 48 -0.06 -5.87 3.84
CA ASN A 48 0.25 -7.23 4.29
C ASN A 48 -0.72 -8.25 3.66
N PRO A 49 -0.67 -8.43 2.32
CA PRO A 49 -1.57 -9.33 1.64
C PRO A 49 -1.17 -10.80 1.84
N LYS A 50 -2.18 -11.66 1.88
CA LYS A 50 -2.01 -13.11 1.72
C LYS A 50 -2.07 -13.45 0.22
N GLY A 51 -0.95 -13.87 -0.35
CA GLY A 51 -0.80 -14.15 -1.80
C GLY A 51 0.39 -13.40 -2.39
N ILE A 52 0.37 -13.11 -3.70
CA ILE A 52 1.48 -12.45 -4.40
C ILE A 52 1.71 -11.04 -3.85
N TYR A 53 2.86 -10.84 -3.24
CA TYR A 53 3.30 -9.60 -2.63
C TYR A 53 4.53 -9.04 -3.32
N ALA A 54 4.52 -7.72 -3.54
CA ALA A 54 5.70 -7.00 -4.01
C ALA A 54 6.51 -6.51 -2.82
N GLU A 55 7.71 -7.08 -2.67
CA GLU A 55 8.57 -6.88 -1.52
C GLU A 55 10.01 -6.54 -1.92
N ARG A 56 10.79 -6.06 -0.96
CA ARG A 56 12.19 -5.66 -1.16
C ARG A 56 13.13 -6.57 -0.38
N TRP A 57 14.27 -6.82 -1.00
CA TRP A 57 15.38 -7.57 -0.42
C TRP A 57 16.69 -6.86 -0.66
N VAL A 58 17.62 -6.98 0.30
CA VAL A 58 19.01 -6.54 0.16
C VAL A 58 19.94 -7.72 0.34
N HIS A 59 20.89 -7.90 -0.56
CA HIS A 59 21.91 -8.97 -0.44
C HIS A 59 23.00 -8.58 0.56
N SER A 60 22.64 -8.50 1.85
CA SER A 60 23.44 -7.95 2.94
C SER A 60 24.82 -8.59 3.09
N VAL A 61 24.93 -9.90 2.85
CA VAL A 61 26.18 -10.66 2.98
C VAL A 61 26.97 -10.72 1.66
N GLY A 62 26.36 -10.31 0.54
CA GLY A 62 26.96 -10.31 -0.79
C GLY A 62 27.17 -8.91 -1.37
N CYS A 63 26.46 -8.58 -2.45
CA CYS A 63 26.68 -7.31 -3.16
C CYS A 63 26.13 -6.07 -2.45
N ARG A 64 25.37 -6.23 -1.36
CA ARG A 64 24.74 -5.16 -0.56
C ARG A 64 23.79 -4.26 -1.35
N ARG A 65 23.26 -4.77 -2.47
CA ARG A 65 22.31 -4.04 -3.32
C ARG A 65 20.89 -4.44 -2.99
N TRP A 66 20.00 -3.45 -3.05
CA TRP A 66 18.56 -3.63 -2.96
C TRP A 66 17.99 -4.07 -4.31
N PHE A 67 16.95 -4.90 -4.27
CA PHE A 67 16.12 -5.29 -5.42
C PHE A 67 14.71 -5.64 -4.93
N ASN A 68 13.80 -5.84 -5.88
CA ASN A 68 12.42 -6.19 -5.62
C ASN A 68 12.15 -7.66 -5.98
N ALA A 69 11.20 -8.26 -5.30
CA ALA A 69 10.68 -9.59 -5.58
C ALA A 69 9.15 -9.58 -5.61
N LEU A 70 8.57 -10.45 -6.43
CA LEU A 70 7.18 -10.88 -6.29
C LEU A 70 7.19 -12.27 -5.68
N ARG A 71 6.64 -12.41 -4.48
CA ARG A 71 6.60 -13.69 -3.76
C ARG A 71 5.19 -13.95 -3.25
N ASP A 72 4.72 -15.18 -3.38
CA ASP A 72 3.49 -15.59 -2.70
C ASP A 72 3.76 -15.72 -1.19
N THR A 73 3.10 -14.92 -0.35
CA THR A 73 3.33 -14.92 1.11
C THR A 73 2.72 -16.12 1.82
N HIS A 74 1.93 -16.94 1.12
CA HIS A 74 1.37 -18.19 1.65
C HIS A 74 2.25 -19.40 1.31
N THR A 75 2.73 -19.53 0.07
CA THR A 75 3.56 -20.68 -0.37
C THR A 75 5.06 -20.42 -0.32
N TYR A 76 5.44 -19.14 -0.32
CA TYR A 76 6.81 -18.63 -0.44
C TYR A 76 7.46 -18.78 -1.83
N ASP A 77 6.67 -19.11 -2.85
CA ASP A 77 7.16 -19.16 -4.22
C ASP A 77 7.51 -17.76 -4.74
N ILE A 78 8.73 -17.60 -5.24
CA ILE A 78 9.17 -16.36 -5.89
C ILE A 78 8.78 -16.43 -7.36
N VAL A 79 7.86 -15.54 -7.75
CA VAL A 79 7.30 -15.46 -9.11
C VAL A 79 8.17 -14.58 -10.01
N ALA A 80 8.78 -13.53 -9.46
CA ALA A 80 9.65 -12.64 -10.22
C ALA A 80 10.69 -11.95 -9.33
N ILE A 81 11.84 -11.63 -9.94
CA ILE A 81 12.88 -10.76 -9.37
C ILE A 81 13.16 -9.64 -10.37
N TYR A 82 13.28 -8.42 -9.88
CA TYR A 82 13.50 -7.23 -10.71
C TYR A 82 14.26 -6.15 -9.94
N ARG A 83 14.91 -5.23 -10.65
CA ARG A 83 15.81 -4.25 -10.03
C ARG A 83 15.03 -3.12 -9.36
N MET A 84 15.72 -2.39 -8.48
CA MET A 84 15.19 -1.13 -7.95
C MET A 84 14.94 -0.13 -9.08
N GLY A 85 13.80 0.56 -9.00
CA GLY A 85 13.37 1.55 -10.01
C GLY A 85 12.65 0.95 -11.21
N GLU A 86 12.69 -0.38 -11.39
CA GLU A 86 11.86 -1.05 -12.40
C GLU A 86 10.41 -1.17 -11.90
N PRO A 87 9.41 -0.99 -12.78
CA PRO A 87 8.01 -1.13 -12.41
C PRO A 87 7.70 -2.56 -11.98
N ARG A 88 6.64 -2.73 -11.17
CA ARG A 88 6.13 -4.06 -10.81
C ARG A 88 5.78 -4.85 -12.09
N PRO A 89 6.36 -6.04 -12.30
CA PRO A 89 5.98 -6.90 -13.42
C PRO A 89 4.52 -7.34 -13.33
N ASP A 90 3.82 -7.36 -14.48
CA ASP A 90 2.48 -7.94 -14.59
C ASP A 90 2.60 -9.46 -14.71
N VAL A 91 2.43 -10.15 -13.59
CA VAL A 91 2.38 -11.61 -13.54
C VAL A 91 0.97 -12.02 -13.15
N ALA A 92 0.24 -12.58 -14.11
CA ALA A 92 -0.99 -13.31 -13.79
C ALA A 92 -0.60 -14.44 -12.83
N SER A 93 -1.20 -14.49 -11.64
CA SER A 93 -0.95 -15.54 -10.65
C SER A 93 -1.01 -16.91 -11.32
N PRO A 94 0.06 -17.73 -11.27
CA PRO A 94 -0.03 -19.12 -11.74
C PRO A 94 -1.02 -19.94 -10.90
N ASN A 95 -1.36 -19.45 -9.70
CA ASN A 95 -2.31 -20.06 -8.77
C ASN A 95 -3.29 -18.99 -8.23
N GLY A 96 -4.32 -18.65 -8.99
CA GLY A 96 -5.53 -18.07 -8.41
C GLY A 96 -6.31 -19.13 -7.64
N PRO A 97 -7.00 -18.81 -6.53
CA PRO A 97 -7.88 -19.77 -5.87
C PRO A 97 -9.00 -20.15 -6.84
N GLN A 98 -9.02 -21.41 -7.25
CA GLN A 98 -10.12 -22.03 -8.01
C GLN A 98 -11.29 -22.35 -7.08
N ASP A 99 -11.68 -21.40 -6.24
CA ASP A 99 -12.84 -21.54 -5.35
C ASP A 99 -13.77 -20.34 -5.57
N SER A 100 -14.25 -20.19 -6.81
CA SER A 100 -15.37 -19.27 -7.13
C SER A 100 -16.70 -20.00 -7.28
N GLU A 101 -16.83 -21.22 -6.75
CA GLU A 101 -18.04 -22.02 -6.87
C GLU A 101 -18.60 -22.50 -5.52
N LEU A 102 -18.65 -21.64 -4.50
CA LEU A 102 -19.48 -21.89 -3.30
C LEU A 102 -20.11 -20.62 -2.73
N LEU A 103 -20.71 -19.79 -3.59
CA LEU A 103 -21.79 -18.88 -3.19
C LEU A 103 -22.86 -18.87 -4.28
N GLN A 104 -23.45 -20.05 -4.54
CA GLN A 104 -24.75 -20.13 -5.19
C GLN A 104 -25.76 -20.73 -4.22
N SER A 105 -26.82 -19.95 -4.01
CA SER A 105 -28.14 -20.39 -3.56
C SER A 105 -28.34 -20.60 -2.06
N THR A 106 -28.81 -19.54 -1.40
CA THR A 106 -30.05 -19.66 -0.62
C THR A 106 -30.94 -18.45 -0.94
N VAL A 107 -31.75 -18.58 -2.00
CA VAL A 107 -32.91 -17.71 -2.20
C VAL A 107 -33.93 -18.08 -1.12
N VAL A 108 -34.20 -17.17 -0.19
CA VAL A 108 -35.29 -17.31 0.78
C VAL A 108 -36.53 -16.67 0.16
N PRO A 109 -37.63 -17.40 -0.08
CA PRO A 109 -38.84 -16.82 -0.64
C PRO A 109 -39.67 -16.11 0.45
N GLY A 110 -39.94 -14.83 0.21
CA GLY A 110 -41.23 -14.16 0.44
C GLY A 110 -41.76 -13.99 1.86
N THR A 111 -41.90 -12.73 2.29
CA THR A 111 -43.02 -12.28 3.13
C THR A 111 -43.42 -10.87 2.67
N PRO A 112 -44.71 -10.59 2.40
CA PRO A 112 -45.16 -9.31 1.87
C PRO A 112 -45.62 -8.34 2.96
N GLY A 113 -45.41 -7.04 2.72
CA GLY A 113 -46.47 -6.04 2.94
C GLY A 113 -46.16 -4.85 3.86
N SER A 114 -46.58 -3.68 3.35
CA SER A 114 -46.82 -2.39 4.03
C SER A 114 -45.60 -1.45 4.15
N GLY A 115 -45.53 -0.25 3.57
CA GLY A 115 -46.56 0.66 3.03
C GLY A 115 -46.57 1.96 3.84
N ALA A 116 -45.99 3.04 3.31
CA ALA A 116 -46.17 4.48 3.58
C ALA A 116 -44.88 5.23 3.15
N SER A 117 -44.82 5.92 2.01
CA SER A 117 -45.34 7.27 1.67
C SER A 117 -44.63 8.42 2.40
N GLU A 118 -43.95 9.25 1.58
CA GLU A 118 -43.78 10.72 1.65
C GLU A 118 -42.99 11.29 2.86
N THR A 119 -42.07 12.27 2.77
CA THR A 119 -41.96 13.51 1.98
C THR A 119 -40.54 14.12 2.20
N SER A 120 -39.95 14.80 1.21
CA SER A 120 -38.92 15.86 1.38
C SER A 120 -39.60 17.19 1.81
N PRO A 121 -38.96 18.39 1.98
CA PRO A 121 -37.54 18.82 1.88
C PRO A 121 -37.09 19.82 3.00
N GLU A 122 -35.83 20.32 2.95
CA GLU A 122 -35.31 21.68 3.32
C GLU A 122 -33.79 21.55 3.59
N ALA A 123 -32.83 22.20 2.91
CA ALA A 123 -32.59 23.60 2.51
C ALA A 123 -32.03 24.53 3.61
N GLY A 124 -30.70 24.48 3.80
CA GLY A 124 -29.80 25.61 4.13
C GLY A 124 -29.68 26.08 5.61
N PRO A 125 -28.71 26.97 5.93
CA PRO A 125 -27.80 27.67 5.04
C PRO A 125 -26.30 27.60 5.38
N GLU A 126 -25.57 28.00 4.35
CA GLU A 126 -24.19 28.46 4.22
C GLU A 126 -23.77 29.54 5.24
N LEU A 127 -22.54 29.43 5.76
CA LEU A 127 -21.81 30.50 6.46
C LEU A 127 -20.34 30.47 5.99
N GLN A 128 -19.97 31.44 5.16
CA GLN A 128 -18.57 31.89 4.96
C GLN A 128 -18.39 33.26 5.68
N PRO A 129 -17.21 33.90 5.63
CA PRO A 129 -15.99 33.59 6.37
C PRO A 129 -15.62 34.76 7.31
N ALA A 130 -14.82 34.50 8.35
CA ALA A 130 -14.35 35.55 9.26
C ALA A 130 -12.82 35.75 9.19
N ALA A 131 -12.47 36.92 8.67
CA ALA A 131 -11.36 37.80 9.04
C ALA A 131 -9.90 37.30 8.96
N THR A 132 -9.23 37.79 7.92
CA THR A 132 -7.80 38.09 7.85
C THR A 132 -7.37 39.00 9.02
N THR A 133 -6.39 38.58 9.81
CA THR A 133 -5.55 39.49 10.60
C THR A 133 -4.11 39.39 10.12
N THR A 134 -3.71 40.40 9.38
CA THR A 134 -2.31 40.74 9.09
C THR A 134 -1.66 41.25 10.37
N THR A 135 -0.64 40.56 10.87
CA THR A 135 0.28 41.12 11.88
C THR A 135 1.66 41.20 11.27
N THR A 136 2.00 42.39 10.79
CA THR A 136 3.37 42.81 10.46
C THR A 136 4.12 43.08 11.76
N SER A 137 5.28 42.44 11.97
CA SER A 137 6.24 42.93 12.97
C SER A 137 7.68 42.60 12.55
N THR A 138 8.25 43.57 11.84
CA THR A 138 9.58 44.19 12.00
C THR A 138 10.80 43.32 12.34
N GLU A 139 11.72 43.29 11.39
CA GLU A 139 13.16 43.04 11.50
C GLU A 139 13.81 43.69 12.74
N GLY A 140 14.57 42.89 13.50
CA GLY A 140 15.47 43.34 14.54
C GLY A 140 16.88 42.80 14.29
N THR A 141 17.66 43.55 13.52
CA THR A 141 19.11 43.39 13.36
C THR A 141 19.81 43.62 14.70
N GLY A 142 20.53 42.63 15.20
CA GLY A 142 21.29 42.71 16.45
C GLY A 142 22.53 41.82 16.41
N LYS A 143 23.62 42.44 15.95
CA LYS A 143 25.06 42.16 16.15
C LYS A 143 25.51 40.79 16.67
#